data_AF-A0A8T8TR19-F1
#
_entry.id   AF-A0A8T8TR19-F1
#
_cell.length_a   1.000
_cell.length_b   1.000
_cell.length_c   1.000
_cell.angle_alpha   90.00
_cell.angle_beta   90.00
_cell.angle_gamma   90.00
#
_symmetry.space_group_name_H-M   'P 1'
#
loop_
_entity.id
_entity.type
_entity.pdbx_description
1 polymer ?
#
loop_
_entity_poly.entity_id
_entity_poly.type
_entity_poly.pdbx_seq_one_letter_code
_entity_poly.pdbx_strand_id
1 'polypeptide(L)'
;RLRPRAHPIAGWKGYEDVLSILPGATFDEVQRPVQNFRPAAAAAGATTSSIPAANKRSTTSTASTGTPLVLQPQLIDPDSPRTTLVFFLGGATYAEVSALRFMSAQTRNRRFIAMTTHMVSGDEILGGL
;
A
#
# COMPACT_ATOMS: atom_id res chain seq x y z
N ARG A 1 -26.14 6.86 -14.57
CA ARG A 1 -26.03 5.37 -14.58
C ARG A 1 -25.36 4.92 -13.28
N LEU A 2 -25.96 3.98 -12.57
CA LEU A 2 -25.32 3.31 -11.42
C LEU A 2 -24.18 2.45 -11.95
N ARG A 3 -22.95 2.76 -11.53
CA ARG A 3 -21.77 1.98 -11.90
C ARG A 3 -21.55 0.87 -10.88
N PRO A 4 -21.17 -0.35 -11.29
CA PRO A 4 -20.94 -1.45 -10.38
C PRO A 4 -19.81 -1.13 -9.39
N ARG A 5 -19.87 -1.80 -8.24
CA ARG A 5 -18.79 -1.79 -7.26
C ARG A 5 -17.65 -2.64 -7.79
N ALA A 6 -16.41 -2.20 -7.62
CA ALA A 6 -15.25 -3.03 -7.90
C ALA A 6 -15.20 -4.22 -6.92
N HIS A 7 -14.75 -5.37 -7.41
CA HIS A 7 -14.46 -6.52 -6.56
C HIS A 7 -13.29 -6.20 -5.60
N PRO A 8 -13.22 -6.85 -4.42
CA PRO A 8 -12.06 -6.77 -3.53
C PRO A 8 -10.79 -7.27 -4.25
N ILE A 9 -9.64 -6.66 -3.97
CA ILE A 9 -8.35 -7.16 -4.50
C ILE A 9 -8.07 -8.50 -3.79
N ALA A 10 -8.04 -9.59 -4.56
CA ALA A 10 -7.84 -10.95 -4.07
C ALA A 10 -6.57 -11.60 -4.64
N GLY A 11 -5.59 -10.78 -5.06
CA GLY A 11 -4.38 -11.25 -5.73
C GLY A 11 -4.69 -11.88 -7.07
N TRP A 12 -4.06 -13.03 -7.32
CA TRP A 12 -4.13 -13.77 -8.60
C TRP A 12 -5.14 -14.92 -8.62
N LYS A 13 -6.01 -15.00 -7.61
CA LYS A 13 -6.94 -16.12 -7.46
C LYS A 13 -7.88 -16.25 -8.66
N GLY A 14 -7.86 -17.41 -9.31
CA GLY A 14 -8.67 -17.72 -10.50
C GLY A 14 -8.02 -17.38 -11.84
N TYR A 15 -6.79 -16.84 -11.85
CA TYR A 15 -6.02 -16.52 -13.05
C TYR A 15 -4.66 -17.23 -13.11
N GLU A 16 -4.39 -18.16 -12.19
CA GLU A 16 -3.10 -18.82 -12.01
C GLU A 16 -2.64 -19.55 -13.28
N ASP A 17 -3.56 -20.25 -13.95
CA ASP A 17 -3.27 -21.00 -15.18
C ASP A 17 -2.80 -20.07 -16.30
N VAL A 18 -3.45 -18.91 -16.47
CA VAL A 18 -3.10 -17.92 -17.50
C VAL A 18 -1.74 -17.29 -17.19
N LEU A 19 -1.50 -16.99 -15.91
CA LEU A 19 -0.24 -16.38 -15.47
C LEU A 19 0.94 -17.35 -15.62
N SER A 20 0.72 -18.66 -15.51
CA SER A 20 1.77 -19.67 -15.68
C SER A 20 2.38 -19.70 -17.10
N ILE A 21 1.64 -19.19 -18.09
CA ILE A 21 2.06 -19.11 -19.49
C ILE A 21 2.89 -17.85 -19.74
N LEU A 22 2.71 -16.81 -18.91
CA LEU A 22 3.44 -15.57 -19.06
C LEU A 22 4.88 -15.72 -18.53
N PRO A 23 5.87 -15.13 -19.22
CA PRO A 23 7.24 -15.17 -18.76
C PRO A 23 7.43 -14.36 -17.47
N GLY A 24 8.36 -14.83 -16.63
CA GLY A 24 8.74 -14.16 -15.39
C GLY A 24 8.04 -14.71 -14.15
N ALA A 25 8.40 -14.16 -12.99
CA ALA A 25 7.83 -14.58 -11.72
C ALA A 25 6.50 -13.85 -11.45
N THR A 26 5.52 -14.58 -10.91
CA THR A 26 4.28 -14.01 -10.38
C THR A 26 4.39 -13.93 -8.85
N PHE A 27 4.08 -12.76 -8.28
CA PHE A 27 4.12 -12.55 -6.83
C PHE A 27 2.85 -11.81 -6.35
N ASP A 28 2.47 -12.08 -5.09
CA ASP A 28 1.40 -11.40 -4.36
C ASP A 28 1.84 -11.30 -2.89
N GLU A 29 2.23 -10.08 -2.47
CA GLU A 29 2.82 -9.84 -1.16
C GLU A 29 1.91 -8.92 -0.34
N VAL A 30 1.51 -9.40 0.85
CA VAL A 30 0.68 -8.63 1.79
C VAL A 30 1.61 -7.97 2.81
N GLN A 31 1.78 -6.66 2.67
CA GLN A 31 2.51 -5.87 3.65
C GLN A 31 1.77 -5.87 4.99
N ARG A 32 2.44 -6.36 6.03
CA ARG A 32 1.96 -6.30 7.42
C ARG A 32 2.57 -5.08 8.11
N PRO A 33 1.81 -4.33 8.91
CA PRO A 33 2.37 -3.23 9.69
C PRO A 33 3.48 -3.76 10.60
N VAL A 34 4.64 -3.11 10.56
CA VAL A 34 5.76 -3.42 11.45
C VAL A 34 5.32 -3.10 12.87
N GLN A 35 5.04 -4.13 13.67
CA GLN A 35 4.53 -3.96 15.05
C GLN A 35 5.54 -3.31 15.99
N ASN A 36 6.83 -3.20 15.62
CA ASN A 36 7.89 -2.76 16.52
C ASN A 36 8.94 -1.89 15.80
N PHE A 37 8.65 -0.61 15.60
CA PHE A 37 9.74 0.37 15.51
C PHE A 37 10.25 0.63 16.94
N ARG A 38 11.11 -0.26 17.46
CA ARG A 38 11.86 0.01 18.69
C ARG A 38 13.10 0.81 18.29
N PRO A 39 13.16 2.14 18.54
CA PRO A 39 14.40 2.87 18.36
C PRO A 39 15.47 2.26 19.27
N ALA A 40 16.64 1.96 18.69
CA ALA A 40 17.75 1.27 19.34
C ALA A 40 18.27 1.94 20.63
N ALA A 41 17.86 3.18 20.91
CA ALA A 41 18.23 3.93 22.12
C ALA A 41 17.57 3.40 23.41
N ALA A 42 16.50 2.60 23.35
CA ALA A 42 15.80 2.11 24.54
C ALA A 42 16.35 0.78 25.11
N ALA A 43 17.41 0.22 24.52
CA ALA A 43 18.01 -1.06 24.94
C ALA A 43 19.31 -0.91 25.75
N ALA A 44 19.75 0.32 26.06
CA ALA A 44 20.93 0.57 26.88
C ALA A 44 20.51 1.18 28.23
N GLY A 45 20.34 0.34 29.26
CA GLY A 45 20.14 0.83 30.63
C GLY A 45 19.28 -0.05 31.52
N ALA A 46 19.51 -1.35 31.54
CA ALA A 46 18.93 -2.24 32.54
C ALA A 46 20.05 -2.93 33.34
N THR A 47 20.75 -2.14 34.16
CA THR A 47 21.66 -2.66 35.21
C THR A 47 21.62 -1.77 36.45
N THR A 48 20.88 -2.25 37.45
CA THR A 48 21.23 -2.31 38.87
C THR A 48 21.19 -1.04 39.77
N SER A 49 20.47 -1.21 40.89
CA SER A 49 20.67 -0.72 42.28
C SER A 49 20.12 0.64 42.79
N SER A 50 19.33 0.49 43.87
CA SER A 50 19.28 1.23 45.15
C SER A 50 18.54 2.58 45.33
N ILE A 51 17.32 2.48 45.90
CA ILE A 51 16.64 3.20 47.04
C ILE A 51 16.78 4.75 47.25
N PRO A 52 15.91 5.42 48.08
CA PRO A 52 14.56 5.99 47.86
C PRO A 52 14.50 7.55 48.01
N ALA A 53 13.34 8.17 47.77
CA ALA A 53 12.71 9.24 48.60
C ALA A 53 11.91 10.31 47.82
N ALA A 54 10.65 10.46 48.23
CA ALA A 54 9.87 11.68 48.46
C ALA A 54 9.81 12.84 47.43
N ASN A 55 8.57 13.02 46.93
CA ASN A 55 7.78 14.27 46.90
C ASN A 55 7.99 15.30 45.77
N LYS A 56 6.90 15.54 45.02
CA LYS A 56 6.23 16.82 44.66
C LYS A 56 5.38 16.56 43.42
N ARG A 57 4.07 16.34 43.56
CA ARG A 57 2.97 17.32 43.36
C ARG A 57 2.93 17.93 41.96
N SER A 58 1.70 18.05 41.44
CA SER A 58 1.25 18.72 40.21
C SER A 58 1.68 18.00 38.94
N THR A 59 0.86 17.75 37.93
CA THR A 59 -0.43 18.33 37.52
C THR A 59 -0.97 17.43 36.43
N THR A 60 -2.29 17.33 36.37
CA THR A 60 -3.08 16.75 35.28
C THR A 60 -2.51 17.10 33.91
N SER A 61 -1.79 16.17 33.30
CA SER A 61 -1.69 16.07 31.86
C SER A 61 -2.07 14.64 31.55
N THR A 62 -3.34 14.47 31.19
CA THR A 62 -3.83 13.30 30.48
C THR A 62 -3.11 13.29 29.14
N ALA A 63 -1.84 12.86 29.16
CA ALA A 63 -1.12 12.47 27.98
C ALA A 63 -1.95 11.33 27.40
N SER A 64 -2.70 11.64 26.35
CA SER A 64 -3.39 10.64 25.55
C SER A 64 -2.35 9.58 25.29
N THR A 65 -2.54 8.44 25.95
CA THR A 65 -1.79 7.21 25.72
C THR A 65 -1.63 7.13 24.23
N GLY A 66 -0.39 7.31 23.77
CA GLY A 66 -0.03 7.24 22.37
C GLY A 66 -0.32 5.82 21.94
N THR A 67 -1.59 5.54 21.63
CA THR A 67 -1.95 4.47 20.73
C THR A 67 -1.11 4.74 19.51
N PRO A 68 -0.11 3.90 19.19
CA PRO A 68 0.48 3.99 17.87
C PRO A 68 -0.69 3.97 16.90
N LEU A 69 -0.66 4.87 15.91
CA LEU A 69 -1.48 4.77 14.71
C LEU A 69 -1.09 3.48 14.01
N VAL A 70 -1.44 2.34 14.59
CA VAL A 70 -1.74 1.15 13.84
C VAL A 70 -2.80 1.67 12.88
N LEU A 71 -2.53 1.59 11.58
CA LEU A 71 -3.62 1.46 10.62
C LEU A 71 -4.35 0.17 11.02
N GLN A 72 -5.15 0.21 12.09
CA GLN A 72 -6.22 -0.73 12.20
C GLN A 72 -7.06 -0.45 10.96
N PRO A 73 -7.52 -1.48 10.24
CA PRO A 73 -8.57 -1.33 9.26
C PRO A 73 -9.88 -1.01 10.01
N GLN A 74 -9.92 0.11 10.73
CA GLN A 74 -11.11 0.62 11.38
C GLN A 74 -12.01 1.13 10.27
N LEU A 75 -13.06 0.35 10.01
CA LEU A 75 -14.22 0.72 9.20
C LEU A 75 -13.82 1.31 7.84
N ILE A 76 -13.14 0.51 7.02
CA ILE A 76 -13.10 0.79 5.58
C ILE A 76 -14.54 0.61 5.09
N ASP A 77 -15.26 1.72 4.96
CA ASP A 77 -16.53 1.74 4.25
C ASP A 77 -16.31 1.01 2.92
N PRO A 78 -17.05 -0.07 2.61
CA PRO A 78 -16.87 -0.82 1.37
C PRO A 78 -17.04 0.07 0.12
N ASP A 79 -17.68 1.22 0.28
CA ASP A 79 -17.88 2.22 -0.77
C ASP A 79 -16.84 3.35 -0.75
N SER A 80 -15.94 3.37 0.24
CA SER A 80 -14.79 4.27 0.22
C SER A 80 -13.92 3.99 -1.01
N PRO A 81 -13.56 5.02 -1.79
CA PRO A 81 -12.78 4.84 -3.00
C PRO A 81 -11.37 4.34 -2.66
N ARG A 82 -11.01 3.17 -3.20
CA ARG A 82 -9.66 2.60 -3.05
C ARG A 82 -8.76 3.05 -4.21
N THR A 83 -7.64 3.65 -3.88
CA THR A 83 -6.60 3.98 -4.86
C THR A 83 -5.75 2.74 -5.13
N THR A 84 -5.62 2.36 -6.40
CA THR A 84 -4.78 1.26 -6.88
C THR A 84 -3.68 1.85 -7.75
N LEU A 85 -2.43 1.60 -7.39
CA LEU A 85 -1.27 1.98 -8.17
C LEU A 85 -0.93 0.83 -9.11
N VAL A 86 -0.81 1.13 -10.41
CA VAL A 86 -0.35 0.18 -11.42
C VAL A 86 0.98 0.70 -11.94
N PHE A 87 2.04 -0.08 -11.76
CA PHE A 87 3.40 0.30 -12.14
C PHE A 87 3.86 -0.54 -13.33
N PHE A 88 4.14 0.12 -14.46
CA PHE A 88 4.73 -0.50 -15.64
C PHE A 88 6.26 -0.34 -15.60
N LEU A 89 7.00 -1.46 -15.62
CA LEU A 89 8.45 -1.47 -15.74
C LEU A 89 8.84 -1.71 -17.20
N GLY A 90 9.78 -0.92 -17.72
CA GLY A 90 10.17 -0.95 -19.13
C GLY A 90 9.37 0.02 -20.01
N GLY A 91 8.38 0.70 -19.44
CA GLY A 91 7.59 1.72 -20.09
C GLY A 91 6.13 1.31 -20.30
N ALA A 92 5.28 2.29 -20.65
CA ALA A 92 3.86 2.08 -20.91
C ALA A 92 3.43 2.84 -22.16
N THR A 93 2.56 2.24 -22.95
CA THR A 93 1.97 2.84 -24.14
C THR A 93 0.73 3.67 -23.80
N TYR A 94 0.32 4.55 -24.71
CA TYR A 94 -0.94 5.30 -24.58
C TYR A 94 -2.18 4.39 -24.55
N ALA A 95 -2.11 3.22 -25.18
CA ALA A 95 -3.20 2.24 -25.17
C ALA A 95 -3.43 1.68 -23.75
N GLU A 96 -2.36 1.32 -23.04
CA GLU A 96 -2.43 0.80 -21.67
C GLU A 96 -2.92 1.88 -20.70
N VAL A 97 -2.43 3.11 -20.82
CA VAL A 97 -2.91 4.26 -20.02
C VAL A 97 -4.39 4.51 -20.30
N SER A 98 -4.83 4.40 -21.55
CA SER A 98 -6.24 4.58 -21.93
C SER A 98 -7.13 3.44 -21.41
N ALA A 99 -6.62 2.21 -21.38
CA ALA A 99 -7.31 1.08 -20.78
C ALA A 99 -7.54 1.30 -19.28
N LEU A 100 -6.54 1.79 -18.54
CA LEU A 100 -6.71 2.14 -17.12
C LEU A 100 -7.72 3.27 -16.91
N ARG A 101 -7.74 4.28 -17.79
CA ARG A 101 -8.77 5.34 -17.77
C ARG A 101 -10.17 4.76 -18.01
N PHE A 102 -10.31 3.88 -18.99
CA PHE A 102 -11.56 3.19 -19.28
C PHE A 102 -12.03 2.35 -18.08
N MET A 103 -11.14 1.56 -17.46
CA MET A 103 -11.45 0.75 -16.29
C MET A 103 -11.85 1.60 -15.07
N SER A 104 -11.17 2.72 -14.85
CA SER A 104 -11.54 3.70 -13.81
C SER A 104 -12.96 4.22 -14.01
N ALA A 105 -13.38 4.41 -15.26
CA ALA A 105 -14.75 4.84 -15.56
C ALA A 105 -15.81 3.76 -15.31
N GLN A 106 -15.46 2.46 -15.30
CA GLN A 106 -16.43 1.37 -15.13
C GLN A 106 -16.87 1.14 -13.68
N THR A 107 -16.08 1.55 -12.69
CA THR A 107 -16.35 1.26 -11.28
C THR A 107 -16.51 2.54 -10.46
N ARG A 108 -17.32 2.50 -9.40
CA ARG A 108 -17.59 3.70 -8.57
C ARG A 108 -16.63 3.93 -7.42
N ASN A 109 -15.94 2.89 -6.95
CA ASN A 109 -15.15 2.90 -5.72
C ASN A 109 -13.68 2.47 -5.93
N ARG A 110 -13.15 2.59 -7.15
CA ARG A 110 -11.73 2.32 -7.44
C ARG A 110 -11.15 3.45 -8.28
N ARG A 111 -9.99 3.94 -7.88
CA ARG A 111 -9.23 4.97 -8.60
C ARG A 111 -7.88 4.39 -8.99
N PHE A 112 -7.53 4.46 -10.26
CA PHE A 112 -6.23 3.99 -10.74
C PHE A 112 -5.23 5.15 -10.81
N ILE A 113 -4.00 4.90 -10.36
CA ILE A 113 -2.84 5.74 -10.65
C ILE A 113 -1.90 4.90 -11.51
N ALA A 114 -1.68 5.34 -12.76
CA ALA A 114 -0.68 4.74 -13.62
C ALA A 114 0.68 5.36 -13.30
N MET A 115 1.68 4.52 -13.03
CA MET A 115 3.09 4.89 -12.93
C MET A 115 3.87 4.07 -13.94
N THR A 116 4.87 4.68 -14.57
CA THR A 116 5.72 4.02 -15.55
C THR A 116 7.11 4.64 -15.51
N THR A 117 8.12 3.92 -15.98
CA THR A 117 9.47 4.45 -16.15
C THR A 117 9.57 5.44 -17.32
N HIS A 118 8.88 5.16 -18.44
CA HIS A 118 8.86 6.00 -19.65
C HIS A 118 7.54 5.77 -20.43
N MET A 119 7.16 6.70 -21.32
CA MET A 119 6.04 6.51 -22.24
C MET A 119 6.56 5.96 -23.56
N VAL A 120 6.15 4.77 -23.96
CA VAL A 120 6.74 4.07 -25.11
C VAL A 120 5.85 4.17 -26.35
N SER A 121 6.49 4.38 -27.50
CA SER A 121 5.88 4.28 -28.84
C SER A 121 6.49 3.11 -29.64
N GLY A 122 5.78 2.63 -30.66
CA GLY A 122 6.28 1.55 -31.53
C GLY A 122 7.63 1.89 -32.18
N ASP A 123 7.79 3.14 -32.62
CA ASP A 123 9.04 3.60 -33.25
C ASP A 123 10.23 3.60 -32.28
N GLU A 124 10.00 3.84 -30.98
CA GLU A 124 11.06 3.80 -29.96
C GLU A 124 11.55 2.37 -29.71
N ILE A 125 10.67 1.38 -29.82
CA ILE A 125 11.01 -0.04 -29.69
C ILE A 125 11.78 -0.52 -30.92
N LEU A 126 11.32 -0.14 -32.12
CA LEU A 126 11.98 -0.52 -33.37
C LEU A 126 13.35 0.16 -33.53
N GLY A 127 13.50 1.40 -33.07
CA GLY A 127 14.77 2.12 -33.12
C GLY A 127 15.82 1.61 -32.13
N GLY A 128 15.42 0.82 -31.12
CA GLY A 128 16.32 0.21 -30.14
C GLY A 128 16.75 -1.23 -30.46
N LEU A 129 16.28 -1.80 -31.57
CA LEU A 129 16.65 -3.12 -32.08
C LEU A 129 17.81 -3.02 -33.07
#